data_AF-A0AA50ZF92-F1
#
_entry.id   AF-A0AA50ZF92-F1
#
_cell.length_a   1.000
_cell.length_b   1.000
_cell.length_c   1.000
_cell.angle_alpha   90.00
_cell.angle_beta   90.00
_cell.angle_gamma   90.00
#
_symmetry.space_group_name_H-M   'P 1'
#
loop_
_entity.id
_entity.type
_entity.pdbx_description
1 polymer ?
#
loop_
_entity_poly.entity_id
_entity_poly.type
_entity_poly.pdbx_seq_one_letter_code
_entity_poly.pdbx_strand_id
1 'polypeptide(L)'
;SHDSTVWSLAFDKTGQRLATCSADKTVKIWKEYTDENLEGVIASGEKSKWKCICTLSGFHSRCIYDISWCHETGLIATACGD
;
A
#
# COMPACT_ATOMS: atom_id res chain seq x y z
N SER A 1 -4.01 -2.91 -9.75
CA SER A 1 -4.31 -1.46 -9.85
C SER A 1 -5.33 -1.10 -8.78
N HIS A 2 -5.47 0.19 -8.49
CA HIS A 2 -6.71 0.73 -7.92
C HIS A 2 -7.71 0.98 -9.05
N ASP A 3 -9.00 0.99 -8.72
CA ASP A 3 -10.09 1.18 -9.69
C ASP A 3 -10.62 2.63 -9.70
N SER A 4 -10.06 3.49 -8.85
CA SER A 4 -10.38 4.92 -8.77
C SER A 4 -9.21 5.74 -8.21
N THR A 5 -9.41 7.05 -8.04
CA THR A 5 -8.40 8.02 -7.56
C THR A 5 -7.70 7.53 -6.30
N VAL A 6 -6.37 7.47 -6.33
CA VAL A 6 -5.55 7.26 -5.13
C VAL A 6 -5.36 8.63 -4.46
N TRP A 7 -5.79 8.75 -3.21
CA TRP A 7 -5.78 10.05 -2.50
C TRP A 7 -4.52 10.27 -1.69
N SER A 8 -4.02 9.22 -1.03
CA SER A 8 -2.85 9.30 -0.17
C SER A 8 -2.08 7.98 -0.15
N LEU A 9 -0.84 8.07 0.34
CA LEU A 9 0.10 6.96 0.47
C LEU A 9 0.97 7.15 1.71
N ALA A 10 1.41 6.04 2.29
CA ALA A 10 2.33 6.04 3.43
C ALA A 10 3.30 4.85 3.35
N PHE A 11 4.60 5.11 3.47
CA PHE A 11 5.60 4.07 3.60
C PHE A 11 5.66 3.53 5.04
N ASP A 12 5.97 2.24 5.16
CA ASP A 12 6.36 1.66 6.44
C ASP A 12 7.75 2.17 6.87
N LYS A 13 8.17 1.85 8.10
CA LYS A 13 9.47 2.28 8.66
C LYS A 13 10.66 1.84 7.79
N THR A 14 10.52 0.70 7.09
CA THR A 14 11.61 0.09 6.32
C THR A 14 11.72 0.67 4.90
N GLY A 15 10.67 1.33 4.41
CA GLY A 15 10.55 1.78 3.03
C GLY A 15 10.25 0.65 2.02
N GLN A 16 10.25 -0.62 2.44
CA GLN A 16 10.02 -1.77 1.56
C GLN A 16 8.54 -2.08 1.36
N ARG A 17 7.66 -1.45 2.15
CA ARG A 17 6.21 -1.52 1.98
C ARG A 17 5.57 -0.15 1.90
N LEU A 18 4.55 -0.08 1.08
CA LEU A 18 3.76 1.12 0.82
C LEU A 18 2.28 0.78 1.04
N ALA A 19 1.58 1.61 1.81
CA ALA A 19 0.14 1.58 1.91
C ALA A 19 -0.44 2.70 1.04
N THR A 20 -1.49 2.43 0.27
CA THR A 20 -2.21 3.42 -0.53
C THR A 20 -3.70 3.35 -0.23
N CYS A 21 -4.39 4.49 -0.24
CA CYS A 21 -5.84 4.57 -0.06
C CYS A 21 -6.53 5.28 -1.23
N SER A 22 -7.77 4.90 -1.53
CA SER A 22 -8.44 5.31 -2.78
C SER A 22 -9.92 5.62 -2.60
N ALA A 23 -10.46 6.36 -3.58
CA ALA A 23 -11.89 6.52 -3.81
C ALA A 23 -12.62 5.20 -4.12
N ASP A 24 -11.90 4.14 -4.50
CA ASP A 24 -12.45 2.79 -4.67
C ASP A 24 -12.79 2.08 -3.35
N LYS A 25 -12.61 2.78 -2.21
CA LYS A 25 -12.93 2.33 -0.85
C LYS A 25 -12.02 1.19 -0.37
N THR A 26 -10.85 1.04 -0.98
CA THR A 26 -9.86 0.05 -0.58
C THR A 26 -8.57 0.71 -0.10
N VAL A 27 -7.91 0.00 0.82
CA VAL A 27 -6.50 0.21 1.13
C VAL A 27 -5.71 -0.94 0.52
N LYS A 28 -4.62 -0.64 -0.19
CA LYS A 28 -3.73 -1.66 -0.75
C LYS A 28 -2.36 -1.57 -0.11
N ILE A 29 -1.78 -2.73 0.21
CA ILE A 29 -0.39 -2.84 0.67
C ILE A 29 0.45 -3.39 -0.47
N TRP A 30 1.51 -2.67 -0.77
CA TRP A 30 2.47 -2.99 -1.82
C TRP A 30 3.81 -3.33 -1.17
N LYS A 31 4.52 -4.28 -1.76
CA LYS A 31 5.87 -4.68 -1.35
C LYS A 31 6.83 -4.54 -2.52
N GLU A 32 8.00 -4.00 -2.23
CA GLU A 32 9.12 -3.94 -3.14
C GLU A 32 9.85 -5.28 -3.21
N TYR A 33 10.17 -5.71 -4.42
CA TYR A 33 10.97 -6.89 -4.70
C TYR A 33 12.20 -6.46 -5.51
N THR A 34 13.39 -6.72 -4.97
CA THR A 34 14.69 -6.56 -5.64
C THR A 34 15.22 -7.92 -6.09
N ASP A 35 16.17 -8.00 -7.02
CA ASP A 35 16.64 -9.31 -7.51
C ASP A 35 17.23 -10.23 -6.42
N GLU A 36 17.69 -9.66 -5.31
CA GLU A 36 18.24 -10.38 -4.15
C GLU A 36 17.19 -10.75 -3.10
N ASN A 37 15.90 -10.58 -3.39
CA ASN A 37 14.85 -10.91 -2.41
C ASN A 37 14.79 -12.42 -2.12
N LEU A 38 14.52 -12.75 -0.86
CA LEU A 38 14.41 -14.13 -0.36
C LEU A 38 13.23 -14.92 -0.95
N GLU A 39 12.26 -14.25 -1.58
CA GLU A 39 11.07 -14.88 -2.17
C GLU A 39 11.28 -15.27 -3.65
N GLY A 40 12.47 -15.03 -4.22
CA GLY A 40 12.81 -15.42 -5.60
C GLY A 40 12.04 -14.65 -6.68
N VAL A 41 11.43 -13.51 -6.35
CA VAL A 41 10.70 -12.69 -7.32
C VAL A 41 11.70 -11.90 -8.17
N ILE A 42 11.97 -12.35 -9.40
CA ILE A 42 12.91 -11.66 -10.28
C ILE A 42 12.33 -10.30 -10.72
N ALA A 43 13.04 -9.22 -10.45
CA ALA A 43 12.73 -7.89 -10.95
C ALA A 43 13.32 -7.78 -12.36
N SER A 44 12.68 -8.46 -13.32
CA SER A 44 13.08 -8.64 -14.72
C SER A 44 13.65 -7.38 -15.41
N GLY A 45 14.95 -7.09 -15.21
CA GLY A 45 15.68 -5.96 -15.79
C GLY A 45 15.44 -4.58 -15.14
N GLU A 46 14.54 -4.47 -14.16
CA GLU A 46 14.27 -3.23 -13.41
C GLU A 46 14.88 -3.34 -12.01
N LYS A 47 15.49 -2.26 -11.48
CA LYS A 47 16.15 -2.29 -10.16
C LYS A 47 15.24 -2.79 -9.03
N SER A 48 13.93 -2.57 -9.14
CA SER A 48 12.95 -3.11 -8.21
C SER A 48 11.56 -3.21 -8.84
N LYS A 49 10.75 -4.17 -8.36
CA LYS A 49 9.37 -4.42 -8.81
C LYS A 49 8.42 -4.37 -7.63
N TRP A 50 7.36 -3.57 -7.74
CA TRP A 50 6.33 -3.46 -6.71
C TRP A 50 5.15 -4.39 -7.01
N LYS A 51 4.69 -5.13 -6.01
CA LYS A 51 3.48 -5.96 -6.11
C LYS A 51 2.50 -5.65 -4.99
N CYS A 52 1.22 -5.62 -5.34
CA CYS A 52 0.15 -5.57 -4.35
C CYS A 52 0.07 -6.93 -3.64
N ILE A 53 0.38 -6.95 -2.35
CA ILE A 53 0.38 -8.17 -1.52
C ILE A 53 -0.86 -8.28 -0.63
N CYS A 54 -1.61 -7.18 -0.44
CA CYS A 54 -2.85 -7.17 0.32
C CYS A 54 -3.81 -6.10 -0.23
N THR A 55 -5.11 -6.41 -0.26
CA THR A 55 -6.19 -5.44 -0.49
C THR A 55 -7.18 -5.56 0.66
N LEU A 56 -7.36 -4.47 1.40
CA LEU A 56 -8.36 -4.34 2.45
C LEU A 56 -9.59 -3.67 1.84
N SER A 57 -10.70 -4.40 1.79
CA SER A 57 -11.96 -3.94 1.20
C SER A 57 -13.14 -4.26 2.13
N GLY A 58 -14.24 -3.52 1.99
CA GLY A 58 -15.45 -3.73 2.79
C GLY A 58 -15.46 -3.05 4.16
N PHE A 59 -14.41 -2.31 4.52
CA PHE A 59 -14.29 -1.59 5.79
C PHE A 59 -14.70 -0.11 5.72
N HIS A 60 -14.75 0.45 4.50
CA HIS A 60 -15.08 1.87 4.27
C HIS A 60 -16.26 1.97 3.32
N SER A 61 -17.23 2.81 3.66
CA SER A 61 -18.43 2.99 2.83
C SER A 61 -18.28 4.11 1.79
N ARG A 62 -17.32 5.01 2.00
CA ARG A 62 -16.98 6.17 1.16
C ARG A 62 -15.48 6.22 0.83
N CYS A 63 -15.08 7.27 0.11
CA CYS A 63 -13.69 7.53 -0.26
C CYS A 63 -12.79 7.61 0.98
N ILE A 64 -11.60 7.04 0.89
CA ILE A 64 -10.55 7.19 1.89
C ILE A 64 -9.61 8.28 1.41
N TYR A 65 -9.55 9.40 2.12
CA TYR A 65 -8.83 10.60 1.72
C TYR A 65 -7.39 10.61 2.22
N ASP A 66 -7.12 9.99 3.37
CA ASP A 66 -5.78 9.96 3.92
C ASP A 66 -5.46 8.63 4.60
N ILE A 67 -4.16 8.31 4.64
CA ILE A 67 -3.62 7.12 5.28
C ILE A 67 -2.29 7.45 5.94
N SER A 68 -2.10 6.98 7.16
CA SER A 68 -0.86 7.14 7.91
C SER A 68 -0.37 5.79 8.41
N TRP A 69 0.93 5.53 8.27
CA TRP A 69 1.57 4.33 8.77
C TRP A 69 2.55 4.70 9.90
N CYS A 70 2.23 4.31 11.12
CA CYS A 70 3.07 4.61 12.28
C CYS A 70 4.41 3.85 12.20
N HIS A 71 5.53 4.59 12.25
CA HIS A 71 6.88 4.03 12.17
C HIS A 71 7.38 3.38 13.47
N GLU A 72 6.68 3.57 14.58
CA GLU A 72 7.04 2.95 15.86
C GLU A 72 6.21 1.69 16.14
N THR A 73 4.88 1.77 15.94
CA THR A 73 3.97 0.66 16.25
C THR A 73 3.65 -0.23 15.04
N GLY A 74 3.88 0.26 13.82
CA GLY A 74 3.46 -0.41 12.60
C GLY A 74 1.96 -0.36 12.33
N LEU A 75 1.17 0.33 13.16
CA LEU A 75 -0.27 0.50 12.96
C LEU A 75 -0.57 1.44 11.79
N ILE A 76 -1.69 1.20 11.12
CA ILE A 76 -2.19 2.03 10.01
C ILE A 76 -3.47 2.71 10.45
N ALA A 77 -3.56 4.02 10.20
CA ALA A 77 -4.76 4.82 10.39
C ALA A 77 -5.27 5.31 9.03
N THR A 78 -6.59 5.39 8.87
CA THR A 78 -7.24 5.88 7.64
C THR A 78 -8.25 6.97 7.96
N ALA A 79 -8.28 8.04 7.17
CA ALA A 79 -9.34 9.06 7.23
C ALA A 79 -10.33 8.85 6.07
N CYS A 80 -11.58 8.54 6.40
CA CYS A 80 -12.65 8.29 5.44
C CYS A 80 -13.71 9.38 5.51
N GLY A 81 -14.48 9.55 4.43
CA GLY A 81 -15.54 10.56 4.33
C GLY A 81 -16.92 10.14 4.86
N ASP A 82 -17.02 9.00 5.54
CA ASP A 82 -18.29 8.47 6.08
C ASP A 82 -18.64 8.95 7.49
#